data_AF-A0A2A5VND4-F1
#
_entry.id   AF-A0A2A5VND4-F1
#
_cell.length_a   1.000
_cell.length_b   1.000
_cell.length_c   1.000
_cell.angle_alpha   90.00
_cell.angle_beta   90.00
_cell.angle_gamma   90.00
#
_symmetry.space_group_name_H-M   'P 1'
#
loop_
_entity.id
_entity.type
_entity.pdbx_description
1 polymer ?
#
loop_
_entity_poly.entity_id
_entity_poly.type
_entity_poly.pdbx_seq_one_letter_code
_entity_poly.pdbx_strand_id
1 'polypeptide(L)'
;MGPTQVFILLLHPFAALLVIREFVRQREWRKQSIALKGADRVAALERHETEGERLFRLVIAVIGLAFLARIASTFLADEDLGIRALLPGHFHGWSGLLGLGLMIYLWSLGRKTSSKKAAGESFARMKDLHGRLSDVMMGLIIIHAFLGFLYLLQLIG
;
A
#
# COMPACT_ATOMS: atom_id res chain seq x y z
N MET A 1 -9.53 -1.68 -27.06
CA MET A 1 -10.15 -0.82 -26.02
C MET A 1 -10.21 0.62 -26.50
N GLY A 2 -11.22 1.40 -26.10
CA GLY A 2 -11.28 2.83 -26.39
C GLY A 2 -10.38 3.67 -25.46
N PRO A 3 -10.04 4.92 -25.85
CA PRO A 3 -9.15 5.78 -25.06
C PRO A 3 -9.68 6.07 -23.64
N THR A 4 -11.00 6.18 -23.48
CA THR A 4 -11.64 6.38 -22.17
C THR A 4 -11.40 5.20 -21.23
N GLN A 5 -11.50 3.96 -21.72
CA GLN A 5 -11.27 2.77 -20.90
C GLN A 5 -9.80 2.68 -20.48
N VAL A 6 -8.88 2.98 -21.39
CA VAL A 6 -7.44 3.04 -21.09
C VAL A 6 -7.17 4.08 -20.00
N PHE A 7 -7.74 5.29 -20.11
CA PHE A 7 -7.59 6.33 -19.10
C PHE A 7 -8.08 5.88 -17.72
N ILE A 8 -9.25 5.24 -17.65
CA ILE A 8 -9.82 4.70 -16.40
C ILE A 8 -8.88 3.66 -15.78
N LEU A 9 -8.36 2.72 -16.57
CA LEU A 9 -7.44 1.68 -16.09
C LEU A 9 -6.11 2.26 -15.59
N LEU A 10 -5.66 3.39 -16.16
CA LEU A 10 -4.42 4.06 -15.75
C LEU A 10 -4.52 4.82 -14.42
N LEU A 11 -5.73 5.13 -13.93
CA LEU A 11 -5.91 5.86 -12.66
C LEU A 11 -5.25 5.13 -11.48
N HIS A 12 -5.42 3.80 -11.41
CA HIS A 12 -4.84 2.98 -10.35
C HIS A 12 -3.30 3.00 -10.33
N PRO A 13 -2.57 2.66 -11.42
CA PRO A 13 -1.11 2.64 -11.39
C PRO A 13 -0.50 4.02 -11.12
N PHE A 14 -1.10 5.12 -11.61
CA PHE A 14 -0.66 6.46 -11.25
C PHE A 14 -0.84 6.76 -9.76
N ALA A 15 -1.99 6.39 -9.17
CA ALA A 15 -2.21 6.52 -7.74
C ALA A 15 -1.29 5.60 -6.91
N ALA A 16 -0.93 4.43 -7.43
CA ALA A 16 0.00 3.51 -6.79
C ALA A 16 1.43 4.09 -6.71
N LEU A 17 1.87 4.92 -7.66
CA LEU A 17 3.15 5.62 -7.56
C LEU A 17 3.23 6.52 -6.32
N LEU A 18 2.11 7.16 -5.95
CA LEU A 18 2.03 7.95 -4.72
C LEU A 18 2.19 7.07 -3.48
N VAL A 19 1.52 5.91 -3.44
CA VAL A 19 1.67 4.93 -2.35
C VAL A 19 3.12 4.46 -2.22
N ILE A 20 3.77 4.11 -3.34
CA ILE A 20 5.17 3.66 -3.36
C ILE A 20 6.08 4.76 -2.79
N ARG A 21 5.91 6.01 -3.23
CA ARG A 21 6.66 7.16 -2.73
C ARG A 21 6.52 7.32 -1.22
N GLU A 22 5.30 7.31 -0.70
CA GLU A 22 5.06 7.45 0.74
C GLU A 22 5.59 6.25 1.53
N PHE A 23 5.50 5.03 0.99
CA PHE A 23 6.06 3.84 1.63
C PHE A 23 7.60 3.92 1.72
N VAL A 24 8.28 4.43 0.69
CA VAL A 24 9.73 4.67 0.73
C VAL A 24 10.09 5.68 1.82
N ARG A 25 9.37 6.81 1.89
CA ARG A 25 9.56 7.82 2.95
C ARG A 25 9.36 7.24 4.35
N GLN A 26 8.34 6.40 4.54
CA GLN A 26 8.10 5.70 5.80
C GLN A 26 9.30 4.82 6.21
N ARG A 27 9.98 4.19 5.25
CA ARG A 27 11.17 3.37 5.54
C ARG A 27 12.41 4.19 5.93
N GLU A 28 12.52 5.42 5.46
CA GLU A 28 13.63 6.33 5.84
C GLU A 28 13.65 6.62 7.34
N TRP A 29 12.51 6.49 8.03
CA TRP A 29 12.41 6.57 9.48
C TRP A 29 13.46 5.70 10.19
N ARG A 30 13.79 4.51 9.67
CA ARG A 30 14.79 3.64 10.30
C ARG A 30 16.14 4.34 10.46
N LYS A 31 16.58 5.06 9.42
CA LYS A 31 17.84 5.83 9.42
C LYS A 31 17.69 7.08 10.28
N GLN A 32 16.59 7.82 10.13
CA GLN A 32 16.32 9.06 10.88
C GLN A 32 16.22 8.82 12.40
N SER A 33 15.63 7.70 12.81
CA SER A 33 15.42 7.34 14.22
C SER A 33 16.72 7.14 15.02
N ILE A 34 17.82 6.90 14.32
CA ILE A 34 19.18 6.75 14.86
C ILE A 34 19.90 8.10 14.88
N ALA A 35 19.74 8.90 13.82
CA ALA A 35 20.43 10.17 13.67
C ALA A 35 19.86 11.29 14.55
N LEU A 36 18.53 11.37 14.67
CA LEU A 36 17.85 12.41 15.45
C LEU A 36 17.93 12.15 16.95
N LYS A 37 17.94 13.22 17.76
CA LYS A 37 17.95 13.17 19.23
C LYS A 37 16.96 14.16 19.82
N GLY A 38 16.69 14.04 21.12
CA GLY A 38 15.88 15.00 21.88
C GLY A 38 14.50 15.26 21.27
N ALA A 39 14.08 16.53 21.27
CA ALA A 39 12.78 16.97 20.77
C ALA A 39 12.57 16.65 19.28
N ASP A 40 13.59 16.78 18.43
CA ASP A 40 13.48 16.51 16.99
C ASP A 40 13.10 15.06 16.71
N ARG A 41 13.67 14.12 17.49
CA ARG A 41 13.33 12.70 17.38
C ARG A 41 11.90 12.42 17.79
N VAL A 42 11.39 13.12 18.81
CA VAL A 42 10.00 12.97 19.26
C VAL A 42 9.05 13.47 18.17
N ALA A 43 9.28 14.67 17.64
CA ALA A 43 8.45 15.23 16.57
C ALA A 43 8.51 14.39 15.29
N ALA A 44 9.67 13.84 14.94
CA ALA A 44 9.81 12.97 13.77
C ALA A 44 9.08 11.62 13.95
N LEU A 45 9.07 11.06 15.16
CA LEU A 45 8.30 9.85 15.46
C LEU A 45 6.80 10.11 15.33
N GLU A 46 6.29 11.21 15.89
CA GLU A 46 4.87 11.58 15.79
C GLU A 46 4.43 11.74 14.33
N ARG A 47 5.28 12.37 13.50
CA ARG A 47 5.07 12.44 12.04
C ARG A 47 5.06 11.05 11.40
N HIS A 48 6.01 10.18 11.73
CA HIS A 48 6.06 8.82 11.20
C HIS A 48 4.76 8.06 11.50
N GLU A 49 4.27 8.13 12.74
CA GLU A 49 3.02 7.50 13.18
C GLU A 49 1.81 8.06 12.42
N THR A 50 1.67 9.38 12.37
CA THR A 50 0.55 10.06 11.68
C THR A 50 0.53 9.78 10.18
N GLU A 51 1.69 9.88 9.53
CA GLU A 51 1.84 9.58 8.10
C GLU A 51 1.66 8.08 7.81
N GLY A 52 2.00 7.20 8.76
CA GLY A 52 1.74 5.76 8.66
C GLY A 52 0.24 5.45 8.60
N GLU A 53 -0.59 6.17 9.37
CA GLU A 53 -2.04 6.06 9.28
C GLU A 53 -2.60 6.60 7.96
N ARG A 54 -2.05 7.73 7.48
CA ARG A 54 -2.43 8.31 6.18
C ARG A 54 -2.10 7.36 5.05
N LEU A 55 -0.92 6.74 5.08
CA LEU A 55 -0.49 5.75 4.09
C LEU A 55 -1.42 4.53 4.11
N PHE A 56 -1.80 4.02 5.29
CA PHE A 56 -2.73 2.90 5.37
C PHE A 56 -4.08 3.21 4.70
N ARG A 57 -4.65 4.40 4.96
CA ARG A 57 -5.89 4.85 4.29
C ARG A 57 -5.70 5.02 2.78
N LEU A 58 -4.55 5.54 2.36
CA LEU A 58 -4.22 5.70 0.95
C LEU A 58 -4.15 4.35 0.22
N VAL A 59 -3.55 3.33 0.84
CA VAL A 59 -3.52 1.96 0.28
C VAL A 59 -4.94 1.43 0.07
N ILE A 60 -5.83 1.58 1.06
CA ILE A 60 -7.25 1.18 0.92
C ILE A 60 -7.91 1.93 -0.23
N ALA A 61 -7.70 3.24 -0.33
CA ALA A 61 -8.28 4.07 -1.40
C ALA A 61 -7.79 3.64 -2.80
N VAL A 62 -6.49 3.35 -2.96
CA VAL A 62 -5.91 2.91 -4.23
C VAL A 62 -6.41 1.53 -4.67
N ILE A 63 -6.64 0.63 -3.71
CA ILE A 63 -7.25 -0.67 -3.99
C ILE A 63 -8.72 -0.50 -4.37
N GLY A 64 -9.47 0.33 -3.65
CA GLY A 64 -10.85 0.67 -4.01
C GLY A 64 -10.96 1.27 -5.41
N LEU A 65 -10.04 2.17 -5.76
CA LEU A 65 -9.93 2.75 -7.10
C LEU A 65 -9.69 1.68 -8.18
N ALA A 66 -8.89 0.63 -7.90
CA ALA A 66 -8.67 -0.47 -8.83
C ALA A 66 -9.96 -1.24 -9.13
N PHE A 67 -10.73 -1.57 -8.10
CA PHE A 67 -12.02 -2.24 -8.27
C PHE A 67 -13.03 -1.37 -9.02
N LEU A 68 -13.12 -0.08 -8.67
CA LEU A 68 -14.00 0.87 -9.36
C LEU A 68 -13.60 1.04 -10.84
N ALA A 69 -12.31 1.14 -11.14
CA ALA A 69 -11.81 1.22 -12.51
C ALA A 69 -12.17 -0.04 -13.31
N ARG A 70 -12.10 -1.22 -12.70
CA ARG A 70 -12.50 -2.48 -13.33
C ARG A 70 -14.00 -2.51 -13.62
N ILE A 71 -14.85 -2.18 -12.64
CA ILE A 71 -16.30 -2.12 -12.79
C ILE A 71 -16.68 -1.15 -13.92
N ALA A 72 -16.12 0.07 -13.89
CA ALA A 72 -16.38 1.08 -14.91
C ALA A 72 -15.92 0.63 -16.30
N SER A 73 -14.75 -0.01 -16.42
CA SER A 73 -14.27 -0.54 -17.70
C SER A 73 -15.16 -1.65 -18.26
N THR A 74 -15.64 -2.57 -17.42
CA THR A 74 -16.55 -3.66 -17.80
C THR A 74 -17.92 -3.10 -18.21
N PHE A 75 -18.47 -2.15 -17.46
CA PHE A 75 -19.71 -1.47 -17.82
C PHE A 75 -19.61 -0.75 -19.18
N LEU A 76 -18.51 -0.02 -19.43
CA LEU A 76 -18.27 0.65 -20.70
C LEU A 76 -18.04 -0.31 -21.88
N ALA A 77 -17.70 -1.57 -21.60
CA ALA A 77 -17.53 -2.61 -22.61
C ALA A 77 -18.84 -3.37 -22.91
N ASP A 78 -19.96 -3.01 -22.26
CA ASP A 78 -21.23 -3.73 -22.30
C ASP A 78 -21.09 -5.22 -21.90
N GLU A 79 -20.15 -5.50 -21.00
CA GLU A 79 -19.90 -6.82 -20.43
C GLU A 79 -20.73 -7.04 -19.15
N ASP A 80 -21.08 -8.30 -18.86
CA ASP A 80 -21.88 -8.65 -17.68
C ASP A 80 -21.18 -8.29 -16.35
N LEU A 81 -21.88 -7.52 -15.51
CA LEU A 81 -21.42 -7.08 -14.19
C LEU A 81 -21.72 -8.13 -13.10
N GLY A 82 -21.21 -9.35 -13.29
CA GLY A 82 -21.33 -10.44 -12.31
C GLY A 82 -20.25 -10.43 -11.22
N ILE A 83 -20.39 -11.29 -10.21
CA ILE A 83 -19.37 -11.52 -9.14
C ILE A 83 -17.97 -11.81 -9.71
N ARG A 84 -17.90 -12.41 -10.90
CA ARG A 84 -16.65 -12.69 -11.62
C ARG A 84 -15.87 -11.43 -12.00
N ALA A 85 -16.54 -10.28 -12.18
CA ALA A 85 -15.89 -9.00 -12.45
C ALA A 85 -15.13 -8.46 -11.21
N LEU A 86 -15.49 -8.92 -10.00
CA LEU A 86 -14.88 -8.51 -8.74
C LEU A 86 -13.81 -9.49 -8.25
N LEU A 87 -13.77 -10.73 -8.75
CA LEU A 87 -12.75 -11.70 -8.37
C LEU A 87 -11.49 -11.49 -9.20
N PRO A 88 -10.29 -11.39 -8.58
CA PRO A 88 -9.05 -11.31 -9.34
C PRO A 88 -8.84 -12.55 -10.22
N GLY A 89 -8.92 -12.39 -11.53
CA GLY A 89 -8.59 -13.45 -12.50
C GLY A 89 -7.09 -13.60 -12.79
N HIS A 90 -6.23 -12.88 -12.07
CA HIS A 90 -4.80 -12.77 -12.37
C HIS A 90 -3.97 -12.52 -11.09
N PHE A 91 -2.67 -12.80 -11.16
CA PHE A 91 -1.79 -12.79 -10.00
C PHE A 91 -1.58 -11.40 -9.38
N HIS A 92 -1.57 -10.33 -10.20
CA HIS A 92 -1.49 -8.95 -9.67
C HIS A 92 -2.66 -8.63 -8.72
N GLY A 93 -3.92 -8.90 -9.08
CA GLY A 93 -5.04 -8.64 -8.19
C GLY A 93 -5.01 -9.46 -6.89
N TRP A 94 -4.64 -10.74 -6.94
CA TRP A 94 -4.47 -11.55 -5.72
C TRP A 94 -3.33 -11.05 -4.83
N SER A 95 -2.19 -10.71 -5.42
CA SER A 95 -1.07 -10.14 -4.67
C SER A 95 -1.39 -8.76 -4.08
N GLY A 96 -2.29 -7.98 -4.69
CA GLY A 96 -2.82 -6.74 -4.13
C GLY A 96 -3.62 -6.96 -2.84
N LEU A 97 -4.49 -7.97 -2.82
CA LEU A 97 -5.25 -8.35 -1.62
C LEU A 97 -4.33 -8.89 -0.51
N LEU A 98 -3.33 -9.70 -0.86
CA LEU A 98 -2.29 -10.13 0.08
C LEU A 98 -1.55 -8.91 0.65
N GLY A 99 -1.16 -7.96 -0.21
CA GLY A 99 -0.52 -6.71 0.18
C GLY A 99 -1.35 -5.90 1.17
N LEU A 100 -2.68 -5.83 0.97
CA LEU A 100 -3.59 -5.20 1.93
C LEU A 100 -3.57 -5.91 3.29
N GLY A 101 -3.66 -7.24 3.31
CA GLY A 101 -3.58 -8.02 4.54
C GLY A 101 -2.27 -7.78 5.31
N LEU A 102 -1.14 -7.77 4.60
CA LEU A 102 0.16 -7.44 5.18
C LEU A 102 0.23 -6.00 5.67
N MET A 103 -0.36 -5.05 4.95
CA MET A 103 -0.40 -3.65 5.36
C MET A 103 -1.24 -3.43 6.62
N ILE A 104 -2.39 -4.11 6.75
CA ILE A 104 -3.21 -4.12 7.98
C ILE A 104 -2.36 -4.60 9.15
N TYR A 105 -1.61 -5.70 8.95
CA TYR A 105 -0.75 -6.26 9.99
C TYR A 105 0.41 -5.31 10.34
N LEU A 106 1.09 -4.72 9.36
CA LEU A 106 2.16 -3.75 9.55
C LEU A 106 1.68 -2.52 10.35
N TRP A 107 0.53 -1.96 9.96
CA TRP A 107 -0.12 -0.84 10.65
C TRP A 107 -0.50 -1.20 12.09
N SER A 108 -1.07 -2.39 12.32
CA SER A 108 -1.39 -2.88 13.66
C SER A 108 -0.15 -3.00 14.55
N LEU A 109 0.97 -3.51 14.01
CA LEU A 109 2.24 -3.58 14.73
C LEU A 109 2.78 -2.18 15.08
N GLY A 110 2.64 -1.22 14.18
CA GLY A 110 3.01 0.18 14.43
C GLY A 110 2.24 0.75 15.63
N ARG A 111 0.90 0.69 15.59
CA ARG A 111 0.04 1.17 16.69
C ARG A 111 0.34 0.49 18.02
N LYS A 112 0.49 -0.84 18.03
CA LYS A 112 0.82 -1.57 19.25
C LYS A 112 2.20 -1.19 19.80
N THR A 113 3.17 -0.90 18.93
CA THR A 113 4.50 -0.40 19.34
C THR A 113 4.38 0.96 20.03
N SER A 114 3.62 1.89 19.44
CA SER A 114 3.36 3.21 20.02
C SER A 114 2.64 3.12 21.36
N SER A 115 1.60 2.27 21.47
CA SER A 115 0.87 2.06 22.73
C SER A 115 1.76 1.48 23.83
N LYS A 116 2.59 0.47 23.54
CA LYS A 116 3.54 -0.10 24.51
C LYS A 116 4.57 0.92 24.97
N LYS A 117 5.08 1.73 24.05
CA LYS A 117 6.01 2.83 24.38
C LYS A 117 5.36 3.83 25.33
N ALA A 118 4.12 4.25 25.06
CA ALA A 118 3.39 5.17 25.94
C ALA A 118 3.12 4.58 27.33
N ALA A 119 2.91 3.26 27.43
CA ALA A 119 2.75 2.54 28.69
C ALA A 119 4.07 2.25 29.44
N GLY A 120 5.24 2.61 28.88
CA GLY A 120 6.54 2.29 29.46
C GLY A 120 6.91 0.79 29.39
N GLU A 121 6.18 0.01 28.60
CA GLU A 121 6.43 -1.42 28.43
C GLU A 121 7.56 -1.70 27.43
N SER A 122 8.14 -2.91 27.50
CA SER A 122 9.06 -3.37 26.45
C SER A 122 8.37 -3.48 25.09
N PHE A 123 8.90 -2.75 24.11
CA PHE A 123 8.38 -2.69 22.72
C PHE A 123 9.44 -3.07 21.66
N ALA A 124 10.68 -3.36 22.05
CA ALA A 124 11.81 -3.52 21.13
C ALA A 124 11.58 -4.61 20.07
N ARG A 125 11.12 -5.79 20.49
CA ARG A 125 10.84 -6.92 19.59
C ARG A 125 9.73 -6.60 18.57
N MET A 126 8.72 -5.85 19.00
CA MET A 126 7.58 -5.48 18.15
C MET A 126 7.98 -4.43 17.11
N LYS A 127 8.73 -3.40 17.53
CA LYS A 127 9.33 -2.41 16.64
C LYS A 127 10.21 -3.08 15.56
N ASP A 128 10.99 -4.06 15.98
CA ASP A 128 11.91 -4.78 15.11
C ASP A 128 11.18 -5.67 14.10
N LEU A 129 10.10 -6.35 14.52
CA LEU A 129 9.20 -7.07 13.61
C LEU A 129 8.53 -6.12 12.61
N HIS A 130 8.01 -4.97 13.05
CA HIS A 130 7.43 -3.95 12.17
C HIS A 130 8.44 -3.50 11.09
N GLY A 131 9.69 -3.22 11.50
CA GLY A 131 10.76 -2.85 10.57
C GLY A 131 11.09 -3.95 9.55
N ARG A 132 11.26 -5.20 9.99
CA ARG A 132 11.53 -6.33 9.09
C ARG A 132 10.38 -6.61 8.13
N LEU A 133 9.14 -6.54 8.61
CA LEU A 133 7.97 -6.71 7.75
C LEU A 133 7.91 -5.61 6.68
N SER A 134 8.22 -4.36 7.05
CA SER A 134 8.31 -3.25 6.09
C SER A 134 9.37 -3.50 4.99
N ASP A 135 10.51 -4.12 5.32
CA ASP A 135 11.52 -4.50 4.33
C ASP A 135 11.00 -5.57 3.35
N VAL A 136 10.36 -6.63 3.87
CA VAL A 136 9.74 -7.67 3.03
C VAL A 136 8.67 -7.06 2.12
N MET A 137 7.81 -6.20 2.69
CA MET A 137 6.75 -5.52 1.95
C MET A 137 7.30 -4.65 0.83
N MET A 138 8.45 -3.97 1.01
CA MET A 138 9.05 -3.18 -0.06
C MET A 138 9.37 -4.05 -1.30
N GLY A 139 9.94 -5.23 -1.09
CA GLY A 139 10.21 -6.17 -2.18
C GLY A 139 8.91 -6.63 -2.86
N LEU A 140 7.90 -6.98 -2.07
CA LEU A 140 6.59 -7.39 -2.59
C LEU A 140 5.87 -6.27 -3.36
N ILE A 141 5.99 -5.01 -2.91
CA ILE A 141 5.43 -3.84 -3.61
C ILE A 141 6.05 -3.69 -5.00
N ILE A 142 7.37 -3.84 -5.12
CA ILE A 142 8.07 -3.75 -6.41
C ILE A 142 7.58 -4.86 -7.36
N ILE A 143 7.51 -6.10 -6.86
CA ILE A 143 7.02 -7.25 -7.62
C ILE A 143 5.55 -7.02 -8.05
N HIS A 144 4.70 -6.58 -7.13
CA HIS A 144 3.30 -6.30 -7.40
C HIS A 144 3.09 -5.21 -8.44
N ALA A 145 3.86 -4.11 -8.36
CA ALA A 145 3.83 -3.03 -9.34
C ALA A 145 4.30 -3.50 -10.73
N PHE A 146 5.37 -4.31 -10.79
CA PHE A 146 5.84 -4.90 -12.04
C PHE A 146 4.80 -5.81 -12.68
N LEU A 147 4.15 -6.68 -11.89
CA LEU A 147 3.06 -7.54 -12.37
C LEU A 147 1.85 -6.73 -12.85
N GLY A 148 1.54 -5.62 -12.17
CA GLY A 148 0.47 -4.70 -12.57
C GLY A 148 0.77 -4.05 -13.92
N PHE A 149 2.03 -3.66 -14.14
CA PHE A 149 2.48 -3.15 -15.43
C PHE A 149 2.36 -4.21 -16.54
N LEU A 150 2.79 -5.45 -16.31
CA LEU A 150 2.63 -6.54 -17.29
C LEU A 150 1.15 -6.80 -17.60
N TYR A 151 0.30 -6.80 -16.57
CA TYR A 151 -1.14 -7.00 -16.76
C TYR A 151 -1.79 -5.84 -17.53
N LEU A 152 -1.37 -4.61 -17.27
CA LEU A 152 -1.80 -3.44 -18.04
C LEU A 152 -1.45 -3.59 -19.52
N LEU A 153 -0.23 -4.02 -19.86
CA LEU A 153 0.18 -4.28 -21.25
C LEU A 153 -0.70 -5.35 -21.92
N GLN A 154 -1.07 -6.41 -21.20
CA GLN A 154 -1.96 -7.44 -21.71
C GLN A 154 -3.39 -6.93 -21.97
N LEU A 155 -3.85 -5.93 -21.22
CA LEU A 155 -5.19 -5.37 -21.42
C LEU A 155 -5.25 -4.39 -22.60
N ILE A 156 -4.18 -3.61 -22.80
CA ILE A 156 -4.17 -2.54 -23.81
C ILE A 156 -3.53 -2.93 -25.14
N GLY A 157 -2.63 -3.91 -25.14
CA GLY A 157 -1.98 -4.46 -26.33
C GLY A 157 -2.85 -5.50 -27.02
#